data_AF-A0A958MQG7-F1
#
_entry.id   AF-A0A958MQG7-F1
#
_cell.length_a   1.000
_cell.length_b   1.000
_cell.length_c   1.000
_cell.angle_alpha   90.00
_cell.angle_beta   90.00
_cell.angle_gamma   90.00
#
_symmetry.space_group_name_H-M   'P 1'
#
loop_
_entity.id
_entity.type
_entity.pdbx_description
1 polymer ?
#
loop_
_entity_poly.entity_id
_entity_poly.type
_entity_poly.pdbx_seq_one_letter_code
_entity_poly.pdbx_strand_id
1 'polypeptide(L)'
;MQKRNIIFASLTIIVMAGAGIMLLNRPGTEEKSPRLSETNKMASPGRENKRQETKLANASDVANQLVRGGPQVAGKDSEEASVATGSSILSKDSQEIGGAGSLREHVWSPDELGTILDSSDLPLAGTLKEFFGIKRKHLRTPEEDTALKALLGDEGQIQIMAEFLKQKERVEYQAADEALRMTAVSFLNEAIRFDENPVRLNAVEAAKSVILAENIRTEFSRDLKVSLAGDKVELAMQVILYFPESREQLV
;
A
#
# COMPACT_ATOMS: atom_id res chain seq x y z
N MET A 1 26.12 56.66 1.13
CA MET A 1 25.31 55.73 1.95
C MET A 1 25.96 54.36 1.95
N GLN A 2 26.14 53.79 3.14
CA GLN A 2 26.92 52.59 3.45
C GLN A 2 26.19 51.28 3.11
N LYS A 3 26.99 50.31 2.65
CA LYS A 3 27.05 48.87 3.00
C LYS A 3 25.75 48.05 3.06
N ARG A 4 25.73 46.90 2.36
CA ARG A 4 26.21 45.61 2.92
C ARG A 4 26.19 44.49 1.85
N ASN A 5 27.37 43.90 1.65
CA ASN A 5 27.58 42.59 1.05
C ASN A 5 27.03 41.51 2.00
N ILE A 6 26.40 40.47 1.44
CA ILE A 6 26.23 39.18 2.13
C ILE A 6 26.85 38.12 1.22
N ILE A 7 27.94 37.56 1.72
CA ILE A 7 28.71 36.45 1.19
C ILE A 7 28.02 35.18 1.70
N PHE A 8 27.61 34.27 0.80
CA PHE A 8 27.27 32.90 1.19
C PHE A 8 28.54 32.05 1.15
N ALA A 9 28.98 31.64 2.34
CA ALA A 9 30.15 30.80 2.55
C ALA A 9 29.84 29.34 2.19
N SER A 10 30.78 28.72 1.50
CA SER A 10 30.87 27.30 1.19
C SER A 10 30.87 26.45 2.46
N LEU A 11 30.08 25.36 2.47
CA LEU A 11 30.19 24.31 3.47
C LEU A 11 30.98 23.13 2.89
N THR A 12 32.22 23.00 3.34
CA THR A 12 33.13 21.88 3.10
C THR A 12 32.72 20.71 3.99
N ILE A 13 32.40 19.55 3.41
CA ILE A 13 32.28 18.29 4.16
C ILE A 13 33.69 17.71 4.32
N ILE A 14 34.12 17.59 5.57
CA ILE A 14 35.37 16.96 5.99
C ILE A 14 35.16 15.45 6.04
N VAL A 15 35.91 14.71 5.23
CA VAL A 15 36.14 13.27 5.36
C VAL A 15 37.14 13.04 6.49
N MET A 16 36.70 12.45 7.60
CA MET A 16 37.60 11.93 8.64
C MET A 16 37.73 10.42 8.46
N ALA A 17 38.83 10.02 7.83
CA ALA A 17 39.42 8.70 7.97
C ALA A 17 40.19 8.66 9.31
N GLY A 18 39.93 7.64 10.13
CA GLY A 18 40.62 7.40 11.39
C GLY A 18 40.93 5.92 11.54
N ALA A 19 42.17 5.56 11.23
CA ALA A 19 42.74 4.23 11.28
C ALA A 19 43.03 3.74 12.71
N GLY A 20 43.15 2.42 12.86
CA GLY A 20 44.21 1.85 13.67
C GLY A 20 43.81 0.82 14.72
N ILE A 21 43.75 -0.46 14.33
CA ILE A 21 44.27 -1.56 15.16
C ILE A 21 44.99 -2.54 14.22
N MET A 22 46.31 -2.43 14.16
CA MET A 22 47.22 -3.52 13.78
C MET A 22 47.85 -4.04 15.07
N LEU A 23 47.88 -5.37 15.26
CA LEU A 23 49.03 -6.15 15.75
C LEU A 23 48.60 -7.59 16.13
N LEU A 24 48.92 -8.57 15.28
CA LEU A 24 50.00 -9.57 15.48
C LEU A 24 49.70 -10.93 14.83
N ASN A 25 50.67 -11.31 13.99
CA ASN A 25 50.87 -12.63 13.41
C ASN A 25 51.07 -13.72 14.47
N ARG A 26 50.53 -14.91 14.19
CA ARG A 26 51.21 -16.20 14.43
C ARG A 26 50.61 -17.31 13.55
N PRO A 27 51.37 -17.92 12.63
CA PRO A 27 51.01 -19.19 12.02
C PRO A 27 51.76 -20.35 12.69
N GLY A 28 51.08 -21.49 12.82
CA GLY A 28 51.69 -22.79 13.10
C GLY A 28 51.04 -23.53 14.27
N THR A 29 50.28 -24.58 13.97
CA THR A 29 50.68 -25.98 14.23
C THR A 29 49.56 -26.94 13.83
N GLU A 30 49.97 -27.99 13.11
CA GLU A 30 49.22 -29.23 12.89
C GLU A 30 48.83 -29.86 14.24
N GLU A 31 47.66 -30.51 14.32
CA GLU A 31 47.57 -31.95 14.64
C GLU A 31 46.12 -32.42 14.89
N LYS A 32 45.81 -33.53 14.20
CA LYS A 32 45.04 -34.70 14.67
C LYS A 32 43.58 -34.55 15.09
N SER A 33 42.72 -35.06 14.20
CA SER A 33 41.51 -35.80 14.56
C SER A 33 41.79 -36.89 15.61
N PRO A 34 40.78 -37.23 16.42
CA PRO A 34 40.33 -38.62 16.41
C PRO A 34 38.81 -38.78 16.27
N ARG A 35 38.45 -39.85 15.55
CA ARG A 35 37.14 -40.50 15.51
C ARG A 35 36.77 -41.09 16.87
N LEU A 36 35.49 -41.51 16.95
CA LEU A 36 34.80 -42.47 17.85
C LEU A 36 33.64 -41.76 18.57
N SER A 37 32.41 -42.27 18.64
CA SER A 37 31.88 -43.60 18.31
C SER A 37 30.35 -43.55 18.21
N GLU A 38 29.85 -44.54 17.49
CA GLU A 38 28.47 -44.96 17.30
C GLU A 38 27.67 -45.26 18.59
N THR A 39 26.37 -45.47 18.36
CA THR A 39 25.40 -46.25 19.13
C THR A 39 24.59 -45.52 20.21
N ASN A 40 23.32 -45.25 19.90
CA ASN A 40 22.27 -45.85 20.72
C ASN A 40 21.04 -46.20 19.87
N LYS A 41 20.72 -47.49 19.87
CA LYS A 41 19.55 -48.14 19.25
C LYS A 41 18.58 -48.51 20.38
N MET A 42 17.28 -48.50 20.04
CA MET A 42 16.15 -49.13 20.74
C MET A 42 15.75 -48.44 22.07
N ALA A 43 14.48 -48.31 22.46
CA ALA A 43 13.34 -49.18 22.17
C ALA A 43 12.00 -48.40 22.16
N SER A 44 11.12 -48.77 21.23
CA SER A 44 9.66 -48.69 21.39
C SER A 44 9.19 -49.96 22.11
N PRO A 45 8.09 -49.97 22.90
CA PRO A 45 6.79 -50.25 22.29
C PRO A 45 5.55 -49.65 22.99
N GLY A 46 4.52 -49.41 22.17
CA GLY A 46 3.16 -49.94 22.39
C GLY A 46 2.30 -49.34 23.50
N ARG A 47 1.24 -48.62 23.10
CA ARG A 47 -0.11 -48.86 23.65
C ARG A 47 -1.19 -48.42 22.66
N GLU A 48 -1.86 -49.43 22.12
CA GLU A 48 -3.20 -49.36 21.56
C GLU A 48 -4.19 -48.77 22.57
N ASN A 49 -5.12 -47.95 22.09
CA ASN A 49 -6.52 -48.11 22.49
C ASN A 49 -7.48 -47.53 21.44
N LYS A 50 -8.16 -48.46 20.76
CA LYS A 50 -9.60 -48.53 20.47
C LYS A 50 -10.34 -47.23 20.10
N ARG A 51 -10.70 -47.18 18.81
CA ARG A 51 -12.08 -47.18 18.29
C ARG A 51 -13.15 -46.51 19.18
N GLN A 52 -13.68 -45.39 18.71
CA GLN A 52 -15.12 -45.20 18.57
C GLN A 52 -15.43 -44.53 17.23
N GLU A 53 -15.88 -45.34 16.27
CA GLU A 53 -16.73 -44.87 15.18
C GLU A 53 -18.11 -44.57 15.77
N THR A 54 -18.63 -43.37 15.54
CA THR A 54 -20.07 -43.20 15.34
C THR A 54 -20.29 -42.36 14.10
N LYS A 55 -21.12 -42.94 13.23
CA LYS A 55 -21.59 -42.50 11.95
C LYS A 55 -22.56 -41.32 12.12
N LEU A 56 -22.57 -40.37 11.18
CA LEU A 56 -23.63 -40.16 10.17
C LEU A 56 -23.72 -38.68 9.75
N ALA A 57 -23.47 -38.50 8.45
CA ALA A 57 -24.31 -37.81 7.48
C ALA A 57 -24.60 -36.30 7.60
N ASN A 58 -24.15 -35.61 6.55
CA ASN A 58 -24.91 -34.72 5.67
C ASN A 58 -25.85 -33.68 6.30
N ALA A 59 -25.47 -32.41 6.13
CA ALA A 59 -26.40 -31.37 5.68
C ALA A 59 -25.62 -30.14 5.18
N SER A 60 -25.10 -30.24 3.95
CA SER A 60 -24.98 -29.08 3.07
C SER A 60 -26.40 -28.79 2.59
N ASP A 61 -27.12 -27.89 3.25
CA ASP A 61 -28.38 -27.29 2.77
C ASP A 61 -28.89 -26.22 3.77
N VAL A 62 -28.20 -25.09 3.89
CA VAL A 62 -28.80 -23.85 4.45
C VAL A 62 -28.31 -22.65 3.64
N ALA A 63 -28.59 -22.70 2.34
CA ALA A 63 -28.48 -21.57 1.42
C ALA A 63 -29.70 -21.61 0.49
N ASN A 64 -30.88 -21.27 1.03
CA ASN A 64 -32.07 -20.78 0.32
C ASN A 64 -33.30 -20.94 1.21
N GLN A 65 -33.46 -20.04 2.18
CA GLN A 65 -34.76 -19.83 2.83
C GLN A 65 -34.80 -18.47 3.50
N LEU A 66 -34.70 -17.39 2.71
CA LEU A 66 -35.08 -16.05 3.16
C LEU A 66 -35.60 -15.19 1.99
N VAL A 67 -36.52 -15.75 1.20
CA VAL A 67 -37.38 -14.97 0.29
C VAL A 67 -38.76 -15.60 0.33
N ARG A 68 -39.60 -15.16 1.27
CA ARG A 68 -41.07 -15.27 1.24
C ARG A 68 -41.65 -14.65 2.50
N GLY A 69 -42.23 -13.45 2.36
CA GLY A 69 -42.89 -12.76 3.46
C GLY A 69 -43.38 -11.36 3.09
N GLY A 70 -44.06 -11.21 1.96
CA GLY A 70 -44.84 -10.01 1.66
C GLY A 70 -46.30 -10.22 2.07
N PRO A 71 -46.96 -9.28 2.77
CA PRO A 71 -48.41 -9.31 2.95
C PRO A 71 -49.13 -8.65 1.76
N GLN A 72 -50.12 -9.36 1.23
CA GLN A 72 -51.09 -8.86 0.26
C GLN A 72 -52.10 -7.92 0.93
N VAL A 73 -52.41 -6.79 0.29
CA VAL A 73 -53.69 -6.09 0.44
C VAL A 73 -54.17 -5.65 -0.94
N ALA A 74 -55.44 -5.95 -1.19
CA ALA A 74 -56.17 -5.82 -2.45
C ALA A 74 -56.54 -4.36 -2.82
N GLY A 75 -56.77 -4.12 -4.11
CA GLY A 75 -57.45 -2.90 -4.57
C GLY A 75 -57.43 -2.65 -6.09
N LYS A 76 -58.34 -3.32 -6.81
CA LYS A 76 -59.19 -2.84 -7.92
C LYS A 76 -58.62 -2.07 -9.15
N ASP A 77 -58.98 -2.67 -10.29
CA ASP A 77 -59.63 -2.09 -11.47
C ASP A 77 -58.81 -1.28 -12.52
N SER A 78 -58.63 -1.97 -13.66
CA SER A 78 -58.98 -1.54 -15.02
C SER A 78 -57.97 -0.85 -15.96
N GLU A 79 -57.88 -1.49 -17.14
CA GLU A 79 -57.74 -0.95 -18.50
C GLU A 79 -56.36 -0.62 -19.10
N GLU A 80 -56.00 -1.48 -20.07
CA GLU A 80 -55.52 -1.20 -21.44
C GLU A 80 -54.68 0.07 -21.69
N ALA A 81 -53.47 -0.11 -22.24
CA ALA A 81 -53.23 0.03 -23.69
C ALA A 81 -51.76 0.36 -24.03
N SER A 82 -51.38 -0.19 -25.19
CA SER A 82 -50.49 0.41 -26.20
C SER A 82 -48.98 0.44 -26.00
N VAL A 83 -48.37 -0.46 -26.79
CA VAL A 83 -47.08 -0.33 -27.47
C VAL A 83 -46.95 1.02 -28.17
N ALA A 84 -45.83 1.73 -27.94
CA ALA A 84 -45.33 2.76 -28.87
C ALA A 84 -43.79 2.79 -28.86
N THR A 85 -43.23 2.21 -29.91
CA THR A 85 -41.94 2.55 -30.51
C THR A 85 -41.97 4.03 -30.92
N GLY A 86 -40.96 4.83 -30.55
CA GLY A 86 -40.91 6.24 -30.91
C GLY A 86 -39.52 6.84 -30.70
N SER A 87 -38.86 7.11 -31.81
CA SER A 87 -37.49 7.60 -31.98
C SER A 87 -37.28 9.03 -31.47
N SER A 88 -36.02 9.29 -31.07
CA SER A 88 -35.25 10.53 -31.30
C SER A 88 -35.94 11.88 -31.10
N ILE A 89 -35.53 12.61 -30.06
CA ILE A 89 -35.19 14.05 -30.06
C ILE A 89 -34.45 14.33 -28.75
N LEU A 90 -33.16 14.65 -28.81
CA LEU A 90 -32.47 15.64 -27.95
C LEU A 90 -31.00 15.73 -28.37
N SER A 91 -30.78 16.53 -29.40
CA SER A 91 -29.49 17.14 -29.68
C SER A 91 -29.52 18.59 -29.17
N LYS A 92 -28.37 19.01 -28.65
CA LYS A 92 -27.90 20.40 -28.49
C LYS A 92 -28.56 21.23 -27.39
N ASP A 93 -27.84 21.36 -26.28
CA ASP A 93 -27.06 22.56 -25.95
C ASP A 93 -26.66 22.50 -24.47
N SER A 94 -25.55 21.83 -24.17
CA SER A 94 -24.88 22.00 -22.87
C SER A 94 -24.00 23.23 -22.94
N GLN A 95 -24.70 24.35 -22.78
CA GLN A 95 -24.15 25.67 -22.54
C GLN A 95 -23.24 25.61 -21.30
N GLU A 96 -22.01 26.11 -21.48
CA GLU A 96 -21.02 26.33 -20.44
C GLU A 96 -21.63 27.15 -19.30
N ILE A 97 -22.00 26.48 -18.21
CA ILE A 97 -22.17 27.12 -16.92
C ILE A 97 -20.80 27.02 -16.24
N GLY A 98 -20.08 28.15 -16.25
CA GLY A 98 -18.95 28.36 -15.37
C GLY A 98 -19.39 28.16 -13.92
N GLY A 99 -18.98 27.04 -13.33
CA GLY A 99 -19.33 26.68 -11.98
C GLY A 99 -18.38 25.60 -11.51
N ALA A 100 -17.66 25.90 -10.42
CA ALA A 100 -16.86 25.00 -9.60
C ALA A 100 -16.24 23.83 -10.37
N GLY A 101 -14.96 23.98 -10.78
CA GLY A 101 -14.17 22.91 -11.38
C GLY A 101 -14.46 21.59 -10.69
N SER A 102 -15.23 20.75 -11.37
CA SER A 102 -15.54 19.41 -10.91
C SER A 102 -14.19 18.76 -10.63
N LEU A 103 -13.97 18.32 -9.39
CA LEU A 103 -12.97 17.32 -9.04
C LEU A 103 -13.32 16.06 -9.84
N ARG A 104 -13.04 16.07 -11.14
CA ARG A 104 -13.13 14.89 -11.96
C ARG A 104 -11.99 14.02 -11.46
N GLU A 105 -12.35 12.86 -10.95
CA GLU A 105 -11.41 11.80 -10.62
C GLU A 105 -10.55 11.56 -11.87
N HIS A 106 -9.32 12.05 -11.82
CA HIS A 106 -8.39 11.89 -12.92
C HIS A 106 -7.78 10.50 -12.78
N VAL A 107 -8.27 9.57 -13.58
CA VAL A 107 -7.75 8.21 -13.64
C VAL A 107 -6.51 8.22 -14.51
N TRP A 108 -5.34 8.10 -13.88
CA TRP A 108 -4.06 8.01 -14.57
C TRP A 108 -3.99 6.75 -15.42
N SER A 109 -3.72 6.90 -16.71
CA SER A 109 -3.36 5.75 -17.53
C SER A 109 -1.97 5.22 -17.13
N PRO A 110 -1.68 3.93 -17.39
CA PRO A 110 -0.37 3.36 -17.08
C PRO A 110 0.80 4.07 -17.79
N ASP A 111 0.55 4.62 -18.98
CA ASP A 111 1.59 5.31 -19.77
C ASP A 111 1.84 6.72 -19.26
N GLU A 112 0.80 7.43 -18.81
CA GLU A 112 0.94 8.73 -18.15
C GLU A 112 1.71 8.60 -16.83
N LEU A 113 1.35 7.62 -15.99
CA LEU A 113 2.04 7.40 -14.73
C LEU A 113 3.51 6.99 -14.97
N GLY A 114 3.75 6.14 -15.98
CA GLY A 114 5.11 5.81 -16.41
C GLY A 114 5.92 7.04 -16.81
N THR A 115 5.31 7.94 -17.57
CA THR A 115 5.94 9.21 -18.00
C THR A 115 6.26 10.11 -16.80
N ILE A 116 5.33 10.23 -15.85
CA ILE A 116 5.53 11.02 -14.62
C ILE A 116 6.70 10.45 -13.82
N LEU A 117 6.71 9.14 -13.60
CA LEU A 117 7.78 8.45 -12.87
C LEU A 117 9.13 8.57 -13.57
N ASP A 118 9.16 8.53 -14.91
CA ASP A 118 10.39 8.69 -15.70
C ASP A 118 10.94 10.11 -15.68
N SER A 119 10.06 11.11 -15.53
CA SER A 119 10.44 12.51 -15.43
C SER A 119 10.78 12.97 -14.01
N SER A 120 10.47 12.15 -13.00
CA SER A 120 10.64 12.52 -11.60
C SER A 120 12.11 12.38 -11.17
N ASP A 121 12.64 13.42 -10.54
CA ASP A 121 13.95 13.44 -9.91
C ASP A 121 13.93 12.91 -8.46
N LEU A 122 12.76 12.49 -7.99
CA LEU A 122 12.62 11.97 -6.63
C LEU A 122 13.39 10.66 -6.47
N PRO A 123 14.12 10.47 -5.36
CA PRO A 123 14.87 9.24 -5.09
C PRO A 123 14.02 7.96 -5.15
N LEU A 124 12.72 8.07 -4.91
CA LEU A 124 11.76 6.96 -4.88
C LEU A 124 11.14 6.62 -6.25
N ALA A 125 11.38 7.43 -7.29
CA ALA A 125 10.74 7.25 -8.60
C ALA A 125 11.07 5.89 -9.24
N GLY A 126 12.32 5.44 -9.11
CA GLY A 126 12.74 4.12 -9.58
C GLY A 126 11.99 2.98 -8.90
N THR A 127 11.89 3.03 -7.56
CA THR A 127 11.14 2.05 -6.76
C THR A 127 9.66 2.02 -7.12
N LEU A 128 9.02 3.19 -7.22
CA LEU A 128 7.61 3.29 -7.60
C LEU A 128 7.35 2.79 -9.02
N LYS A 129 8.26 3.05 -9.95
CA LYS A 129 8.19 2.53 -11.32
C LYS A 129 8.25 1.02 -11.36
N GLU A 130 9.19 0.42 -10.64
CA GLU A 130 9.31 -1.04 -10.55
C GLU A 130 8.07 -1.65 -9.91
N PHE A 131 7.65 -1.12 -8.75
CA PHE A 131 6.45 -1.54 -8.04
C PHE A 131 5.20 -1.48 -8.94
N PHE A 132 4.94 -0.34 -9.56
CA PHE A 132 3.76 -0.16 -10.42
C PHE A 132 3.85 -1.06 -11.66
N GLY A 133 5.05 -1.19 -12.23
CA GLY A 133 5.33 -2.05 -13.37
C GLY A 133 5.01 -3.52 -13.12
N ILE A 134 5.31 -4.03 -11.92
CA ILE A 134 4.98 -5.40 -11.50
C ILE A 134 3.50 -5.51 -11.10
N LYS A 135 2.98 -4.58 -10.29
CA LYS A 135 1.61 -4.62 -9.73
C LYS A 135 0.53 -4.66 -10.81
N ARG A 136 0.72 -3.99 -11.94
CA ARG A 136 -0.26 -3.97 -13.05
C ARG A 136 -0.33 -5.28 -13.85
N LYS A 137 0.64 -6.18 -13.69
CA LYS A 137 0.65 -7.47 -14.40
C LYS A 137 -0.40 -8.38 -13.78
N HIS A 138 -1.37 -8.77 -14.59
CA HIS A 138 -2.46 -9.67 -14.15
C HIS A 138 -1.94 -11.09 -13.89
N LEU A 139 -0.93 -11.50 -14.66
CA LEU A 139 -0.21 -12.76 -14.50
C LEU A 139 1.24 -12.41 -14.22
N ARG A 140 1.69 -12.67 -12.99
CA ARG A 140 3.08 -12.47 -12.56
C ARG A 140 3.85 -13.77 -12.65
N THR A 141 5.11 -13.70 -13.05
CA THR A 141 6.02 -14.84 -12.94
C THR A 141 6.50 -15.01 -11.49
N PRO A 142 7.02 -16.18 -11.10
CA PRO A 142 7.62 -16.36 -9.76
C PRO A 142 8.74 -15.37 -9.44
N GLU A 143 9.52 -14.97 -10.45
CA GLU A 143 10.58 -13.99 -10.32
C GLU A 143 10.01 -12.59 -10.03
N GLU A 144 8.93 -12.22 -10.70
CA GLU A 144 8.24 -10.94 -10.48
C GLU A 144 7.57 -10.88 -9.11
N ASP A 145 6.98 -11.98 -8.66
CA ASP A 145 6.43 -12.09 -7.31
C ASP A 145 7.54 -11.99 -6.25
N THR A 146 8.69 -12.60 -6.50
CA THR A 146 9.87 -12.49 -5.63
C THR A 146 10.38 -11.05 -5.58
N ALA A 147 10.46 -10.38 -6.74
CA ALA A 147 10.86 -8.97 -6.82
C ALA A 147 9.88 -8.05 -6.08
N LEU A 148 8.56 -8.24 -6.27
CA LEU A 148 7.55 -7.46 -5.55
C LEU A 148 7.68 -7.66 -4.03
N LYS A 149 7.82 -8.91 -3.57
CA LYS A 149 8.00 -9.20 -2.14
C LYS A 149 9.28 -8.59 -1.58
N ALA A 150 10.37 -8.59 -2.36
CA ALA A 150 11.62 -7.95 -1.97
C ALA A 150 11.45 -6.44 -1.83
N LEU A 151 10.76 -5.78 -2.78
CA LEU A 151 10.46 -4.35 -2.72
C LEU A 151 9.62 -4.00 -1.47
N LEU A 152 8.54 -4.73 -1.23
CA LEU A 152 7.64 -4.51 -0.09
C LEU A 152 8.29 -4.87 1.25
N GLY A 153 9.33 -5.70 1.22
CA GLY A 153 10.12 -6.14 2.36
C GLY A 153 11.28 -5.19 2.73
N ASP A 154 11.51 -4.13 1.96
CA ASP A 154 12.58 -3.17 2.20
C ASP A 154 12.11 -2.05 3.15
N GLU A 155 12.56 -2.10 4.40
CA GLU A 155 12.26 -1.09 5.41
C GLU A 155 12.71 0.32 5.01
N GLY A 156 13.85 0.44 4.32
CA GLY A 156 14.36 1.72 3.85
C GLY A 156 13.40 2.36 2.85
N GLN A 157 12.87 1.57 1.91
CA GLN A 157 11.88 2.06 0.96
C GLN A 157 10.57 2.48 1.65
N ILE A 158 10.10 1.69 2.62
CA ILE A 158 8.90 2.03 3.42
C ILE A 158 9.06 3.41 4.09
N GLN A 159 10.21 3.66 4.71
CA GLN A 159 10.47 4.95 5.37
C GLN A 159 10.56 6.09 4.37
N ILE A 160 11.21 5.89 3.22
CA ILE A 160 11.28 6.89 2.16
C ILE A 160 9.86 7.26 1.67
N MET A 161 8.98 6.28 1.47
CA MET A 161 7.59 6.54 1.07
C MET A 161 6.84 7.35 2.13
N ALA A 162 6.99 6.99 3.41
CA ALA A 162 6.34 7.72 4.49
C ALA A 162 6.86 9.15 4.62
N GLU A 163 8.17 9.38 4.54
CA GLU A 163 8.73 10.74 4.56
C GLU A 163 8.26 11.56 3.37
N PHE A 164 8.20 10.97 2.16
CA PHE A 164 7.65 11.63 0.99
C PHE A 164 6.20 12.09 1.19
N LEU A 165 5.35 11.22 1.75
CA LEU A 165 3.95 11.55 2.01
C LEU A 165 3.76 12.60 3.12
N LYS A 166 4.76 12.78 4.01
CA LYS A 166 4.73 13.78 5.09
C LYS A 166 5.23 15.18 4.68
N GLN A 167 5.76 15.34 3.47
CA GLN A 167 6.32 16.61 3.00
C GLN A 167 5.28 17.74 3.05
N LYS A 168 5.74 18.95 3.44
CA LYS A 168 4.89 20.14 3.64
C LYS A 168 5.19 21.29 2.68
N GLU A 169 6.04 21.05 1.69
CA GLU A 169 6.59 22.11 0.82
C GLU A 169 5.62 22.51 -0.31
N ARG A 170 4.61 21.68 -0.58
CA ARG A 170 3.61 21.92 -1.63
C ARG A 170 2.52 22.85 -1.13
N VAL A 171 2.31 23.97 -1.82
CA VAL A 171 1.21 24.91 -1.53
C VAL A 171 0.06 24.75 -2.53
N GLU A 172 0.39 24.38 -3.77
CA GLU A 172 -0.56 24.20 -4.86
C GLU A 172 -0.72 22.73 -5.26
N TYR A 173 -1.90 22.41 -5.80
CA TYR A 173 -2.17 21.08 -6.33
C TYR A 173 -1.43 20.90 -7.67
N GLN A 174 -0.73 19.79 -7.81
CA GLN A 174 -0.14 19.36 -9.07
C GLN A 174 -0.52 17.91 -9.32
N ALA A 175 -1.04 17.64 -10.51
CA ALA A 175 -1.53 16.32 -10.89
C ALA A 175 -0.38 15.28 -10.87
N ALA A 176 0.79 15.62 -11.41
CA ALA A 176 1.97 14.74 -11.37
C ALA A 176 2.39 14.35 -9.94
N ASP A 177 2.33 15.30 -9.00
CA ASP A 177 2.61 15.04 -7.59
C ASP A 177 1.57 14.14 -6.94
N GLU A 178 0.29 14.30 -7.28
CA GLU A 178 -0.77 13.40 -6.83
C GLU A 178 -0.55 11.97 -7.34
N ALA A 179 -0.19 11.80 -8.61
CA ALA A 179 0.10 10.49 -9.18
C ALA A 179 1.21 9.74 -8.41
N LEU A 180 2.27 10.47 -8.03
CA LEU A 180 3.36 9.94 -7.21
C LEU A 180 2.88 9.58 -5.80
N ARG A 181 2.10 10.43 -5.14
CA ARG A 181 1.54 10.16 -3.80
C ARG A 181 0.61 8.95 -3.82
N MET A 182 -0.32 8.87 -4.77
CA MET A 182 -1.21 7.72 -4.92
C MET A 182 -0.44 6.41 -5.09
N THR A 183 0.65 6.43 -5.87
CA THR A 183 1.49 5.25 -6.06
C THR A 183 2.24 4.88 -4.78
N ALA A 184 2.71 5.85 -4.00
CA ALA A 184 3.33 5.62 -2.69
C ALA A 184 2.32 5.10 -1.64
N VAL A 185 1.09 5.62 -1.62
CA VAL A 185 -0.01 5.10 -0.79
C VAL A 185 -0.30 3.65 -1.16
N SER A 186 -0.42 3.36 -2.46
CA SER A 186 -0.63 2.01 -2.99
C SER A 186 0.49 1.03 -2.62
N PHE A 187 1.74 1.52 -2.56
CA PHE A 187 2.90 0.75 -2.09
C PHE A 187 2.76 0.38 -0.62
N LEU A 188 2.49 1.36 0.26
CA LEU A 188 2.32 1.11 1.69
C LEU A 188 1.13 0.17 1.97
N ASN A 189 0.03 0.34 1.25
CA ASN A 189 -1.14 -0.53 1.34
C ASN A 189 -0.80 -1.98 1.00
N GLU A 190 -0.01 -2.19 -0.05
CA GLU A 190 0.43 -3.53 -0.45
C GLU A 190 1.38 -4.15 0.59
N ALA A 191 2.28 -3.34 1.16
CA ALA A 191 3.19 -3.78 2.22
C ALA A 191 2.45 -4.18 3.51
N ILE A 192 1.36 -3.48 3.84
CA ILE A 192 0.47 -3.79 4.98
C ILE A 192 -0.36 -5.05 4.71
N ARG A 193 -0.82 -5.25 3.47
CA ARG A 193 -1.65 -6.39 3.09
C ARG A 193 -0.88 -7.71 3.02
N PHE A 194 0.39 -7.67 2.67
CA PHE A 194 1.22 -8.86 2.52
C PHE A 194 1.51 -9.49 3.90
N ASP A 195 0.78 -10.56 4.25
CA ASP A 195 0.84 -11.18 5.57
C ASP A 195 2.23 -11.71 5.94
N GLU A 196 2.98 -12.23 4.96
CA GLU A 196 4.35 -12.73 5.15
C GLU A 196 5.43 -11.65 4.97
N ASN A 197 5.06 -10.37 4.90
CA ASN A 197 6.02 -9.28 4.84
C ASN A 197 6.84 -9.22 6.15
N PRO A 198 8.18 -9.41 6.12
CA PRO A 198 8.99 -9.38 7.34
C PRO A 198 8.98 -8.02 8.06
N VAL A 199 8.68 -6.94 7.34
CA VAL A 199 8.64 -5.56 7.85
C VAL A 199 7.22 -4.99 7.88
N ARG A 200 6.20 -5.86 7.91
CA ARG A 200 4.78 -5.45 7.91
C ARG A 200 4.45 -4.47 9.03
N LEU A 201 4.96 -4.69 10.24
CA LEU A 201 4.74 -3.81 11.38
C LEU A 201 5.36 -2.43 11.14
N ASN A 202 6.56 -2.38 10.54
CA ASN A 202 7.19 -1.12 10.15
C ASN A 202 6.35 -0.39 9.09
N ALA A 203 5.74 -1.11 8.14
CA ALA A 203 4.82 -0.51 7.17
C ALA A 203 3.56 0.09 7.83
N VAL A 204 3.00 -0.59 8.84
CA VAL A 204 1.87 -0.08 9.62
C VAL A 204 2.26 1.18 10.39
N GLU A 205 3.38 1.17 11.11
CA GLU A 205 3.84 2.33 11.86
C GLU A 205 4.21 3.51 10.95
N ALA A 206 4.79 3.22 9.78
CA ALA A 206 5.05 4.21 8.74
C ALA A 206 3.74 4.84 8.24
N ALA A 207 2.71 4.04 7.93
CA ALA A 207 1.39 4.53 7.52
C ALA A 207 0.70 5.34 8.63
N LYS A 208 0.73 4.88 9.88
CA LYS A 208 0.24 5.65 11.05
C LYS A 208 0.93 7.01 11.15
N SER A 209 2.25 7.06 10.94
CA SER A 209 2.99 8.32 10.97
C SER A 209 2.53 9.30 9.89
N VAL A 210 2.15 8.81 8.71
CA VAL A 210 1.58 9.64 7.62
C VAL A 210 0.18 10.12 7.97
N ILE A 211 -0.67 9.22 8.49
CA ILE A 211 -2.06 9.54 8.88
C ILE A 211 -2.06 10.66 9.93
N LEU A 212 -1.25 10.50 10.97
CA LEU A 212 -1.18 11.42 12.11
C LEU A 212 -0.33 12.68 11.84
N ALA A 213 0.35 12.77 10.70
CA ALA A 213 1.20 13.92 10.40
C ALA A 213 0.41 15.23 10.28
N GLU A 214 0.87 16.31 10.90
CA GLU A 214 0.28 17.64 10.71
C GLU A 214 0.80 18.30 9.41
N ASN A 215 0.52 17.68 8.26
CA ASN A 215 1.01 18.09 6.94
C ASN A 215 -0.08 18.71 6.04
N ILE A 216 -1.28 18.97 6.55
CA ILE A 216 -2.33 19.73 5.83
C ILE A 216 -2.46 21.10 6.49
N ARG A 217 -2.18 22.18 5.74
CA ARG A 217 -2.13 23.54 6.28
C ARG A 217 -3.20 24.45 5.71
N THR A 218 -3.49 25.54 6.40
CA THR A 218 -4.56 26.49 6.03
C THR A 218 -4.31 27.20 4.71
N GLU A 219 -3.05 27.43 4.35
CA GLU A 219 -2.62 28.12 3.14
C GLU A 219 -2.69 27.26 1.86
N PHE A 220 -2.85 25.94 1.99
CA PHE A 220 -2.92 25.05 0.82
C PHE A 220 -4.20 25.29 0.02
N SER A 221 -4.09 25.06 -1.30
CA SER A 221 -5.27 25.06 -2.17
C SER A 221 -6.30 24.01 -1.69
N ARG A 222 -7.59 24.25 -1.98
CA ARG A 222 -8.66 23.33 -1.57
C ARG A 222 -8.43 21.93 -2.13
N ASP A 223 -8.02 21.84 -3.40
CA ASP A 223 -7.84 20.56 -4.09
C ASP A 223 -6.67 19.76 -3.49
N LEU A 224 -5.56 20.44 -3.14
CA LEU A 224 -4.45 19.79 -2.45
C LEU A 224 -4.87 19.27 -1.08
N LYS A 225 -5.63 20.05 -0.30
CA LYS A 225 -6.15 19.59 1.01
C LYS A 225 -7.02 18.35 0.88
N VAL A 226 -7.91 18.32 -0.11
CA VAL A 226 -8.81 17.18 -0.37
C VAL A 226 -8.00 15.95 -0.78
N SER A 227 -7.05 16.11 -1.70
CA SER A 227 -6.16 15.03 -2.15
C SER A 227 -5.35 14.44 -0.98
N LEU A 228 -4.68 15.28 -0.18
CA LEU A 228 -3.92 14.83 1.00
C LEU A 228 -4.81 14.18 2.07
N ALA A 229 -6.03 14.67 2.26
CA ALA A 229 -6.98 14.03 3.16
C ALA A 229 -7.42 12.66 2.64
N GLY A 230 -7.61 12.52 1.32
CA GLY A 230 -7.89 11.26 0.64
C GLY A 230 -6.80 10.22 0.90
N ASP A 231 -5.53 10.59 0.67
CA ASP A 231 -4.36 9.73 0.91
C ASP A 231 -4.37 9.18 2.35
N LYS A 232 -4.65 10.03 3.34
CA LYS A 232 -4.71 9.65 4.75
C LYS A 232 -5.88 8.74 5.08
N VAL A 233 -7.06 9.02 4.54
CA VAL A 233 -8.25 8.18 4.76
C VAL A 233 -8.02 6.79 4.18
N GLU A 234 -7.44 6.69 2.97
CA GLU A 234 -7.12 5.40 2.36
C GLU A 234 -6.16 4.58 3.23
N LEU A 235 -5.05 5.19 3.69
CA LEU A 235 -4.10 4.53 4.59
C LEU A 235 -4.77 4.11 5.91
N ALA A 236 -5.58 4.98 6.51
CA ALA A 236 -6.27 4.68 7.78
C ALA A 236 -7.24 3.50 7.62
N MET A 237 -7.98 3.43 6.51
CA MET A 237 -8.86 2.31 6.22
C MET A 237 -8.09 0.99 6.10
N GLN A 238 -6.94 0.99 5.40
CA GLN A 238 -6.12 -0.22 5.26
C GLN A 238 -5.49 -0.65 6.59
N VAL A 239 -4.97 0.28 7.37
CA VAL A 239 -4.45 -0.01 8.72
C VAL A 239 -5.54 -0.60 9.59
N ILE A 240 -6.74 -0.01 9.65
CA ILE A 240 -7.85 -0.52 10.47
C ILE A 240 -8.35 -1.88 9.99
N LEU A 241 -8.36 -2.13 8.67
CA LEU A 241 -8.81 -3.39 8.10
C LEU A 241 -7.91 -4.56 8.49
N TYR A 242 -6.59 -4.37 8.46
CA TYR A 242 -5.61 -5.43 8.74
C TYR A 242 -5.10 -5.45 10.19
N PHE A 243 -5.21 -4.33 10.91
CA PHE A 243 -4.74 -4.13 12.29
C PHE A 243 -5.82 -3.42 13.12
N PRO A 244 -6.96 -4.08 13.40
CA PRO A 244 -8.14 -3.45 14.01
C PRO A 244 -7.88 -2.83 15.39
N GLU A 245 -6.89 -3.33 16.14
CA GLU A 245 -6.44 -2.76 17.41
C GLU A 245 -5.87 -1.34 17.27
N SER A 246 -5.44 -0.95 16.05
CA SER A 246 -4.97 0.40 15.77
C SER A 246 -6.09 1.44 15.71
N ARG A 247 -7.37 1.02 15.71
CA ARG A 247 -8.51 1.93 15.61
C ARG A 247 -8.54 2.99 16.71
N GLU A 248 -8.24 2.60 17.95
CA GLU A 248 -8.23 3.51 19.10
C GLU A 248 -7.13 4.57 19.02
N GLN A 249 -6.08 4.33 18.21
CA GLN A 249 -4.96 5.26 18.03
C GLN A 249 -5.21 6.25 16.89
N LEU A 250 -6.15 5.96 15.99
CA LEU A 250 -6.40 6.72 14.75
C LEU A 250 -7.69 7.54 14.77
N VAL A 251 -8.56 7.33 15.76
CA VAL A 251 -9.84 8.04 15.96
C VAL A 251 -9.72 9.02 17.11
#